data_AF-A0A4R9JI81-F1
#
_entry.id   AF-A0A4R9JI81-F1
#
_cell.length_a   1.000
_cell.length_b   1.000
_cell.length_c   1.000
_cell.angle_alpha   90.00
_cell.angle_beta   90.00
_cell.angle_gamma   90.00
#
_symmetry.space_group_name_H-M   'P 1'
#
loop_
_entity.id
_entity.type
_entity.pdbx_description
1 polymer ?
#
loop_
_entity_poly.entity_id
_entity_poly.type
_entity_poly.pdbx_seq_one_letter_code
_entity_poly.pdbx_strand_id
1 'polypeptide(L)'
;MSAITDFFQKIQNQIVEIQTTINQIKTSWENFQKFWDLFFTLVPWEVLLLLIFSVILLSVFNSVSPKTPKANLTIAVLLLSALWIYFWGLFGKEVSYSKVIFVSFYILIPLHAIGLFQILYRFGKKLYWNKRRIQPKTWDSALHQLSLDYHQLVGKAHLYHTEIQENRDNLYQEMERLELSLKGIKSLLSQKNQTIVKSVEET
;
A
#
# COMPACT_ATOMS: atom_id res chain seq x y z
N MET A 1 -59.97 -42.98 1.33
CA MET A 1 -58.58 -43.45 1.12
C MET A 1 -57.59 -42.33 0.75
N SER A 2 -57.97 -41.05 0.58
CA SER A 2 -57.00 -40.01 0.15
C SER A 2 -56.13 -39.45 1.29
N ALA A 3 -56.68 -39.21 2.48
CA ALA A 3 -55.93 -38.54 3.57
C ALA A 3 -54.67 -39.29 4.04
N ILE A 4 -54.69 -40.62 4.00
CA ILE A 4 -53.52 -41.44 4.37
C ILE A 4 -52.46 -41.36 3.27
N THR A 5 -52.86 -41.43 2.00
CA THR A 5 -51.96 -41.28 0.85
C THR A 5 -51.35 -39.86 0.80
N ASP A 6 -52.15 -38.83 1.05
CA ASP A 6 -51.69 -37.43 1.13
C ASP A 6 -50.70 -37.22 2.29
N PHE A 7 -50.93 -37.89 3.44
CA PHE A 7 -50.00 -37.91 4.56
C PHE A 7 -48.68 -38.61 4.21
N PHE A 8 -48.73 -39.79 3.58
CA PHE A 8 -47.53 -40.51 3.14
C PHE A 8 -46.74 -39.71 2.09
N GLN A 9 -47.42 -39.07 1.14
CA GLN A 9 -46.79 -38.18 0.15
C GLN A 9 -46.08 -37.02 0.84
N LYS A 10 -46.68 -36.41 1.86
CA LYS A 10 -46.10 -35.31 2.64
C LYS A 10 -44.87 -35.75 3.43
N ILE A 11 -44.92 -36.92 4.06
CA ILE A 11 -43.77 -37.51 4.77
C ILE A 11 -42.63 -37.80 3.79
N GLN A 12 -42.94 -38.36 2.62
CA GLN A 12 -41.93 -38.63 1.59
C GLN A 12 -41.27 -37.35 1.08
N ASN A 13 -42.06 -36.31 0.81
CA ASN A 13 -41.55 -35.01 0.39
C ASN A 13 -40.65 -34.39 1.48
N GLN A 14 -41.06 -34.46 2.75
CA GLN A 14 -40.24 -33.99 3.87
C GLN A 14 -38.92 -34.76 4.00
N ILE A 15 -38.91 -36.07 3.78
CA ILE A 15 -37.68 -36.88 3.79
C ILE A 15 -36.73 -36.43 2.67
N VAL A 16 -37.25 -36.19 1.46
CA VAL A 16 -36.46 -35.72 0.32
C VAL A 16 -35.91 -34.31 0.56
N GLU A 17 -36.72 -33.41 1.12
CA GLU A 17 -36.29 -32.07 1.52
C GLU A 17 -35.18 -32.13 2.56
N ILE A 18 -35.34 -32.93 3.62
CA ILE A 18 -34.31 -33.14 4.65
C ILE A 18 -33.03 -33.69 4.04
N GLN A 19 -33.11 -34.68 3.15
CA GLN A 19 -31.94 -35.25 2.49
C GLN A 19 -31.24 -34.22 1.61
N THR A 20 -32.00 -33.37 0.93
CA THR A 20 -31.47 -32.25 0.13
C THR A 20 -30.78 -31.22 1.02
N THR A 21 -31.38 -30.84 2.15
CA THR A 21 -30.78 -29.94 3.14
C THR A 21 -29.50 -30.51 3.73
N ILE A 22 -29.48 -31.81 4.08
CA ILE A 22 -28.28 -32.49 4.58
C ILE A 22 -27.16 -32.46 3.53
N ASN A 23 -27.48 -32.74 2.27
CA ASN A 23 -26.50 -32.67 1.18
C ASN A 23 -25.98 -31.25 0.95
N GLN A 24 -26.84 -30.24 1.08
CA GLN A 24 -26.45 -28.83 1.01
C GLN A 24 -25.53 -28.44 2.18
N ILE A 25 -25.83 -28.88 3.40
CA ILE A 25 -25.00 -28.67 4.58
C ILE A 25 -23.65 -29.35 4.40
N LYS A 26 -23.61 -30.61 3.95
CA LYS A 26 -22.37 -31.34 3.68
C LYS A 26 -21.52 -30.62 2.64
N THR A 27 -22.12 -30.21 1.52
CA THR A 27 -21.42 -29.46 0.46
C THR A 27 -20.88 -28.13 0.99
N SER A 28 -21.67 -27.43 1.82
CA SER A 28 -21.26 -26.17 2.43
C SER A 28 -20.11 -26.37 3.42
N TRP A 29 -20.14 -27.45 4.20
CA TRP A 29 -19.08 -27.83 5.12
C TRP A 29 -17.77 -28.17 4.39
N GLU A 30 -17.85 -28.94 3.30
CA GLU A 30 -16.69 -29.26 2.46
C GLU A 30 -16.07 -28.00 1.84
N ASN A 31 -16.90 -27.06 1.38
CA ASN A 31 -16.43 -25.78 0.86
C ASN A 31 -15.78 -24.92 1.95
N PHE A 32 -16.36 -24.92 3.16
CA PHE A 32 -15.80 -24.23 4.31
C PHE A 32 -14.44 -24.81 4.72
N GLN A 33 -14.33 -26.13 4.75
CA GLN A 33 -13.07 -26.82 5.03
C GLN A 33 -12.00 -26.46 3.99
N LYS A 34 -12.32 -26.53 2.70
CA LYS A 34 -11.39 -26.13 1.62
C LYS A 34 -10.93 -24.67 1.76
N PHE A 35 -11.82 -23.77 2.14
CA PHE A 35 -11.46 -22.37 2.40
C PHE A 35 -10.46 -22.26 3.55
N TRP A 36 -10.71 -22.95 4.67
CA TRP A 36 -9.81 -22.94 5.82
C TRP A 36 -8.46 -23.60 5.52
N ASP A 37 -8.45 -24.69 4.77
CA ASP A 37 -7.21 -25.35 4.33
C ASP A 37 -6.35 -24.38 3.50
N LEU A 38 -6.96 -23.65 2.55
CA LEU A 38 -6.26 -22.62 1.78
C LEU A 38 -5.78 -21.46 2.67
N PHE A 39 -6.61 -21.04 3.62
CA PHE A 39 -6.28 -19.94 4.54
C PHE A 39 -5.09 -20.29 5.43
N PHE A 40 -5.07 -21.46 6.07
CA PHE A 40 -3.96 -21.92 6.91
C PHE A 40 -2.70 -22.29 6.11
N THR A 41 -2.84 -22.60 4.82
CA THR A 41 -1.68 -22.75 3.92
C THR A 41 -1.01 -21.42 3.63
N LEU A 42 -1.79 -20.33 3.53
CA LEU A 42 -1.31 -19.01 3.16
C LEU A 42 -0.89 -18.14 4.36
N VAL A 43 -1.57 -18.31 5.50
CA VAL A 43 -1.34 -17.56 6.73
C VAL A 43 -0.59 -18.44 7.73
N PRO A 44 0.68 -18.13 8.04
CA PRO A 44 1.43 -18.85 9.07
C PRO A 44 0.71 -18.78 10.41
N TRP A 45 0.74 -19.88 11.17
CA TRP A 45 0.12 -19.93 12.50
C TRP A 45 0.66 -18.83 13.45
N GLU A 46 1.92 -18.46 13.28
CA GLU A 46 2.58 -17.34 13.96
C GLU A 46 1.85 -16.00 13.79
N VAL A 47 1.33 -15.75 12.58
CA VAL A 47 0.56 -14.54 12.28
C VAL A 47 -0.75 -14.55 13.05
N LEU A 48 -1.42 -15.69 13.12
CA LEU A 48 -2.67 -15.84 13.88
C LEU A 48 -2.46 -15.62 15.37
N LEU A 49 -1.39 -16.19 15.92
CA LEU A 49 -1.05 -16.02 17.32
C LEU A 49 -0.77 -14.53 17.62
N LEU A 50 0.08 -13.88 16.83
CA LEU A 50 0.36 -12.46 16.98
C LEU A 50 -0.92 -11.61 16.82
N LEU A 51 -1.79 -11.94 15.87
CA LEU A 51 -3.06 -11.25 15.63
C LEU A 51 -4.00 -11.37 16.84
N ILE A 52 -4.21 -12.57 17.37
CA ILE A 52 -5.11 -12.81 18.51
C ILE A 52 -4.64 -12.00 19.73
N PHE A 53 -3.36 -12.10 20.09
CA PHE A 53 -2.80 -11.32 21.20
C PHE A 53 -2.88 -9.81 20.92
N SER A 54 -2.68 -9.40 19.67
CA SER A 54 -2.76 -8.00 19.30
C SER A 54 -4.18 -7.45 19.39
N VAL A 55 -5.22 -8.27 19.15
CA VAL A 55 -6.63 -7.88 19.34
C VAL A 55 -6.96 -7.72 20.82
N ILE A 56 -6.42 -8.57 21.68
CA ILE A 56 -6.58 -8.44 23.14
C ILE A 56 -5.94 -7.13 23.61
N LEU A 57 -4.69 -6.85 23.23
CA LEU A 57 -4.04 -5.58 23.56
C LEU A 57 -4.74 -4.37 22.93
N LEU A 58 -5.26 -4.50 21.71
CA LEU A 58 -6.05 -3.45 21.08
C LEU A 58 -7.28 -3.11 21.92
N SER A 59 -7.98 -4.10 22.49
CA SER A 59 -9.10 -3.85 23.40
C SER A 59 -8.67 -3.01 24.61
N VAL A 60 -7.52 -3.35 25.21
CA VAL A 60 -6.93 -2.59 26.33
C VAL A 60 -6.55 -1.17 25.91
N PHE A 61 -5.85 -0.99 24.79
CA PHE A 61 -5.43 0.33 24.32
C PHE A 61 -6.59 1.21 23.85
N ASN A 62 -7.60 0.63 23.23
CA ASN A 62 -8.82 1.35 22.84
C ASN A 62 -9.61 1.83 24.06
N SER A 63 -9.47 1.18 25.23
CA SER A 63 -10.02 1.69 26.49
C SER A 63 -9.35 3.01 26.93
N VAL A 64 -8.11 3.26 26.52
CA VAL A 64 -7.34 4.47 26.88
C VAL A 64 -7.44 5.54 25.80
N SER A 65 -7.34 5.15 24.51
CA SER A 65 -7.42 6.06 23.36
C SER A 65 -8.34 5.49 22.27
N PRO A 66 -9.66 5.67 22.37
CA PRO A 66 -10.62 5.06 21.44
C PRO A 66 -10.59 5.66 20.02
N LYS A 67 -10.05 6.88 19.87
CA LYS A 67 -10.08 7.61 18.58
C LYS A 67 -9.02 7.14 17.58
N THR A 68 -8.08 6.27 17.98
CA THR A 68 -6.92 5.87 17.15
C THR A 68 -6.75 4.35 17.03
N PRO A 69 -7.78 3.59 16.59
CA PRO A 69 -7.73 2.12 16.60
C PRO A 69 -6.62 1.54 15.71
N LYS A 70 -6.33 2.18 14.57
CA LYS A 70 -5.22 1.75 13.68
C LYS A 70 -3.86 1.92 14.34
N ALA A 71 -3.63 3.04 15.02
CA ALA A 71 -2.37 3.30 15.71
C ALA A 71 -2.20 2.38 16.93
N ASN A 72 -3.28 2.16 17.68
CA ASN A 72 -3.29 1.26 18.83
C ASN A 72 -2.97 -0.19 18.39
N LEU A 73 -3.52 -0.62 17.25
CA LEU A 73 -3.19 -1.93 16.68
C LEU A 73 -1.71 -2.01 16.27
N THR A 74 -1.17 -0.97 15.63
CA THR A 74 0.26 -0.91 15.30
C THR A 74 1.13 -1.05 16.54
N ILE A 75 0.82 -0.30 17.61
CA ILE A 75 1.56 -0.34 18.87
C ILE A 75 1.46 -1.74 19.50
N ALA A 76 0.28 -2.36 19.49
CA ALA A 76 0.08 -3.71 20.01
C ALA A 76 0.94 -4.74 19.24
N VAL A 77 0.94 -4.70 17.91
CA VAL A 77 1.78 -5.57 17.08
C VAL A 77 3.26 -5.36 17.38
N LEU A 78 3.73 -4.10 17.44
CA LEU A 78 5.13 -3.79 17.70
C LEU A 78 5.57 -4.24 19.11
N LEU A 79 4.75 -3.99 20.13
CA LEU A 79 5.02 -4.38 21.50
C LEU A 79 5.09 -5.90 21.62
N LEU A 80 4.13 -6.63 21.05
CA LEU A 80 4.15 -8.09 21.04
C LEU A 80 5.33 -8.65 20.26
N SER A 81 5.72 -8.01 19.16
CA SER A 81 6.91 -8.40 18.39
C SER A 81 8.19 -8.23 19.21
N ALA A 82 8.30 -7.13 19.96
CA ALA A 82 9.42 -6.89 20.87
C ALA A 82 9.43 -7.89 22.03
N LEU A 83 8.27 -8.19 22.65
CA LEU A 83 8.14 -9.22 23.68
C LEU A 83 8.51 -10.60 23.14
N TRP A 84 8.08 -10.93 21.92
CA TRP A 84 8.44 -12.19 21.27
C TRP A 84 9.95 -12.30 21.13
N ILE A 85 10.60 -11.30 20.56
CA ILE A 85 12.06 -11.27 20.42
C ILE A 85 12.74 -11.41 21.78
N TYR A 86 12.25 -10.70 22.81
CA TYR A 86 12.77 -10.75 24.17
C TYR A 86 12.67 -12.15 24.77
N PHE A 87 11.51 -12.79 24.71
CA PHE A 87 11.33 -14.16 25.22
C PHE A 87 12.18 -15.18 24.45
N TRP A 88 12.31 -15.02 23.13
CA TRP A 88 13.19 -15.89 22.33
C TRP A 88 14.67 -15.70 22.67
N GLY A 89 15.08 -14.48 23.00
CA GLY A 89 16.44 -14.21 23.48
C GLY A 89 16.74 -14.84 24.85
N LEU A 90 15.72 -15.07 25.69
CA LEU A 90 15.88 -15.68 27.01
C LEU A 90 15.83 -17.22 26.98
N PHE A 91 15.00 -17.81 26.11
CA PHE A 91 14.72 -19.25 26.13
C PHE A 91 15.15 -19.99 24.85
N GLY A 92 15.50 -19.28 23.79
CA GLY A 92 15.88 -19.86 22.50
C GLY A 92 17.39 -20.05 22.35
N LYS A 93 17.79 -21.07 21.57
CA LYS A 93 19.19 -21.27 21.17
C LYS A 93 19.65 -20.27 20.09
N GLU A 94 18.71 -19.82 19.25
CA GLU A 94 18.94 -18.83 18.19
C GLU A 94 17.73 -17.89 18.08
N VAL A 95 17.98 -16.59 17.88
CA VAL A 95 16.93 -15.58 17.75
C VAL A 95 16.58 -15.39 16.28
N SER A 96 15.36 -15.78 15.88
CA SER A 96 14.89 -15.61 14.50
C SER A 96 14.23 -14.24 14.29
N TYR A 97 15.05 -13.19 14.23
CA TYR A 97 14.57 -11.81 14.02
C TYR A 97 13.77 -11.67 12.72
N SER A 98 14.26 -12.26 11.63
CA SER A 98 13.60 -12.22 10.32
C SER A 98 12.18 -12.78 10.38
N LYS A 99 11.97 -13.88 11.10
CA LYS A 99 10.66 -14.50 11.24
C LYS A 99 9.67 -13.58 11.93
N VAL A 100 10.06 -12.98 13.05
CA VAL A 100 9.20 -12.02 13.77
C VAL A 100 8.88 -10.82 12.87
N ILE A 101 9.89 -10.25 12.19
CA ILE A 101 9.71 -9.11 11.29
C ILE A 101 8.73 -9.42 10.15
N PHE A 102 8.86 -10.58 9.48
CA PHE A 102 7.94 -10.98 8.42
C PHE A 102 6.51 -11.16 8.93
N VAL A 103 6.34 -11.77 10.09
CA VAL A 103 5.03 -11.96 10.73
C VAL A 103 4.39 -10.62 11.09
N SER A 104 5.14 -9.68 11.66
CA SER A 104 4.65 -8.32 11.95
C SER A 104 4.24 -7.58 10.68
N PHE A 105 5.03 -7.67 9.61
CA PHE A 105 4.70 -7.04 8.33
C PHE A 105 3.47 -7.65 7.67
N TYR A 106 3.23 -8.95 7.86
CA TYR A 106 2.03 -9.62 7.35
C TYR A 106 0.74 -8.97 7.88
N ILE A 107 0.77 -8.41 9.10
CA ILE A 107 -0.36 -7.68 9.71
C ILE A 107 -0.30 -6.19 9.36
N LEU A 108 0.88 -5.57 9.45
CA LEU A 108 1.03 -4.12 9.32
C LEU A 108 0.87 -3.61 7.88
N ILE A 109 1.33 -4.38 6.89
CA ILE A 109 1.27 -3.97 5.47
C ILE A 109 -0.18 -3.82 5.01
N PRO A 110 -1.07 -4.83 5.15
CA PRO A 110 -2.48 -4.67 4.78
C PRO A 110 -3.17 -3.53 5.54
N LEU A 111 -2.84 -3.38 6.84
CA LEU A 111 -3.38 -2.33 7.69
C LEU A 111 -3.06 -0.90 7.19
N HIS A 112 -1.86 -0.72 6.62
CA HIS A 112 -1.37 0.58 6.12
C HIS A 112 -1.32 0.65 4.59
N ALA A 113 -1.87 -0.35 3.89
CA ALA A 113 -1.70 -0.51 2.44
C ALA A 113 -2.13 0.74 1.65
N ILE A 114 -3.26 1.35 2.01
CA ILE A 114 -3.75 2.58 1.36
C ILE A 114 -2.77 3.74 1.54
N GLY A 115 -2.25 3.93 2.76
CA GLY A 115 -1.28 5.00 3.05
C GLY A 115 0.04 4.77 2.33
N LEU A 116 0.55 3.54 2.38
CA LEU A 116 1.76 3.13 1.66
C LEU A 116 1.61 3.33 0.16
N PHE A 117 0.46 2.94 -0.42
CA PHE A 117 0.17 3.13 -1.84
C PHE A 117 0.12 4.60 -2.21
N GLN A 118 -0.52 5.45 -1.41
CA GLN A 118 -0.56 6.91 -1.67
C GLN A 118 0.85 7.52 -1.64
N ILE A 119 1.69 7.13 -0.68
CA ILE A 119 3.08 7.60 -0.59
C ILE A 119 3.86 7.14 -1.83
N LEU A 120 3.75 5.86 -2.18
CA LEU A 120 4.44 5.29 -3.33
C LEU A 120 3.97 5.92 -4.65
N TYR A 121 2.67 6.18 -4.79
CA TYR A 121 2.10 6.85 -5.94
C TYR A 121 2.60 8.29 -6.06
N ARG A 122 2.59 9.06 -4.97
CA ARG A 122 3.12 10.44 -4.96
C ARG A 122 4.60 10.47 -5.31
N PHE A 123 5.39 9.58 -4.71
CA PHE A 123 6.82 9.49 -4.97
C PHE A 123 7.12 9.05 -6.41
N GLY A 124 6.45 8.00 -6.89
CA GLY A 124 6.56 7.49 -8.25
C GLY A 124 6.15 8.54 -9.28
N LYS A 125 5.05 9.25 -9.04
CA LYS A 125 4.63 10.39 -9.88
C LYS A 125 5.71 11.47 -9.90
N LYS A 126 6.21 11.91 -8.75
CA LYS A 126 7.27 12.93 -8.65
C LYS A 126 8.51 12.50 -9.45
N LEU A 127 8.96 11.27 -9.27
CA LEU A 127 10.16 10.73 -9.93
C LEU A 127 9.95 10.63 -11.45
N TYR A 128 8.79 10.15 -11.88
CA TYR A 128 8.43 10.06 -13.29
C TYR A 128 8.43 11.43 -14.00
N TRP A 129 7.78 12.43 -13.41
CA TRP A 129 7.71 13.77 -14.00
C TRP A 129 9.05 14.49 -13.96
N ASN A 130 9.83 14.34 -12.88
CA ASN A 130 11.19 14.90 -12.83
C ASN A 130 12.09 14.32 -13.92
N LYS A 131 12.02 13.00 -14.16
CA LYS A 131 12.80 12.37 -15.25
C LYS A 131 12.43 12.93 -16.63
N ARG A 132 11.13 13.15 -16.89
CA ARG A 132 10.66 13.75 -18.14
C ARG A 132 11.06 15.22 -18.31
N ARG A 133 11.16 15.98 -17.22
CA ARG A 133 11.61 17.38 -17.22
C ARG A 133 13.09 17.53 -17.53
N ILE A 134 13.92 16.63 -17.02
CA ILE A 134 15.39 16.65 -17.24
C ILE A 134 15.77 16.12 -18.62
N GLN A 135 14.94 15.28 -19.25
CA GLN A 135 15.18 14.72 -20.59
C GLN A 135 13.93 14.88 -21.47
N PRO A 136 13.58 16.11 -21.85
CA PRO A 136 12.45 16.35 -22.74
C PRO A 136 12.76 15.77 -24.13
N LYS A 137 11.75 15.20 -24.80
CA LYS A 137 11.91 14.59 -26.13
C LYS A 137 11.94 15.63 -27.26
N THR A 138 11.29 16.77 -27.07
CA THR A 138 11.14 17.83 -28.07
C THR A 138 11.38 19.19 -27.45
N TRP A 139 11.80 20.15 -28.28
CA TRP A 139 11.96 21.55 -27.88
C TRP A 139 10.65 22.18 -27.42
N ASP A 140 9.54 21.90 -28.10
CA ASP A 140 8.21 22.41 -27.71
C ASP A 140 7.84 21.97 -26.29
N SER A 141 8.07 20.70 -25.96
CA SER A 141 7.79 20.18 -24.61
C SER A 141 8.70 20.81 -23.56
N ALA A 142 9.97 21.07 -23.88
CA ALA A 142 10.93 21.67 -22.96
C ALA A 142 10.59 23.15 -22.68
N LEU A 143 10.29 23.92 -23.74
CA LEU A 143 9.95 25.33 -23.64
C LEU A 143 8.59 25.56 -22.99
N HIS A 144 7.60 24.72 -23.32
CA HIS A 144 6.30 24.76 -22.67
C HIS A 144 6.43 24.50 -21.16
N GLN A 145 7.23 23.51 -20.77
CA GLN A 145 7.45 23.18 -19.37
C GLN A 145 8.22 24.28 -18.62
N LEU A 146 9.25 24.87 -19.24
CA LEU A 146 9.96 26.02 -18.69
C LEU A 146 9.02 27.21 -18.49
N SER A 147 8.17 27.51 -19.48
CA SER A 147 7.19 28.59 -19.40
C SER A 147 6.22 28.37 -18.24
N LEU A 148 5.67 27.16 -18.09
CA LEU A 148 4.78 26.83 -16.97
C LEU A 148 5.46 27.01 -15.61
N ASP A 149 6.69 26.52 -15.46
CA ASP A 149 7.40 26.61 -14.18
C ASP A 149 7.79 28.05 -13.85
N TYR A 150 8.16 28.85 -14.86
CA TYR A 150 8.41 30.28 -14.70
C TYR A 150 7.16 31.02 -14.23
N HIS A 151 6.02 30.80 -14.89
CA HIS A 151 4.75 31.42 -14.49
C HIS A 151 4.32 30.99 -13.09
N GLN A 152 4.53 29.73 -12.70
CA GLN A 152 4.23 29.25 -11.36
C GLN A 152 5.11 29.90 -10.30
N LEU A 153 6.42 30.01 -10.56
CA LEU A 153 7.35 30.68 -9.65
C LEU A 153 6.98 32.15 -9.48
N VAL A 154 6.79 32.88 -10.57
CA VAL A 154 6.44 34.31 -10.54
C VAL A 154 5.08 34.52 -9.88
N GLY A 155 4.09 33.67 -10.20
CA GLY A 155 2.77 33.72 -9.58
C GLY A 155 2.83 33.53 -8.07
N LYS A 156 3.60 32.57 -7.58
CA LYS A 156 3.79 32.37 -6.13
C LYS A 156 4.63 33.46 -5.48
N ALA A 157 5.68 33.94 -6.14
CA ALA A 157 6.49 35.04 -5.65
C ALA A 157 5.66 36.32 -5.49
N HIS A 158 4.74 36.57 -6.43
CA HIS A 158 3.81 37.68 -6.33
C HIS A 158 2.80 37.48 -5.19
N LEU A 159 2.24 36.28 -5.06
CA LEU A 159 1.30 35.96 -3.98
C LEU A 159 1.94 36.08 -2.59
N TYR A 160 3.21 35.71 -2.46
CA TYR A 160 3.94 35.75 -1.19
C TYR A 160 4.76 37.02 -0.99
N HIS A 161 4.56 38.08 -1.78
CA HIS A 161 5.45 39.26 -1.78
C HIS A 161 5.62 39.92 -0.40
N THR A 162 4.63 39.79 0.49
CA THR A 162 4.61 40.35 1.86
C THR A 162 5.12 39.37 2.91
N GLU A 163 5.12 38.07 2.60
CA GLU A 163 5.42 36.97 3.53
C GLU A 163 6.48 36.04 2.92
N ILE A 164 7.45 36.62 2.21
CA ILE A 164 8.50 35.87 1.50
C ILE A 164 9.31 35.02 2.47
N GLN A 165 9.56 35.51 3.68
CA GLN A 165 10.37 34.82 4.67
C GLN A 165 9.68 33.55 5.20
N GLU A 166 8.35 33.59 5.38
CA GLU A 166 7.55 32.45 5.84
C GLU A 166 7.29 31.44 4.73
N ASN A 167 7.22 31.92 3.48
CA ASN A 167 6.97 31.08 2.30
C ASN A 167 8.25 30.74 1.52
N ARG A 168 9.42 30.95 2.12
CA ARG A 168 10.73 30.77 1.49
C ARG A 168 10.92 29.35 0.96
N ASP A 169 10.50 28.34 1.72
CA ASP A 169 10.61 26.93 1.32
C ASP A 169 9.74 26.62 0.10
N ASN A 170 8.54 27.21 0.02
CA ASN A 170 7.65 27.06 -1.13
C ASN A 170 8.26 27.69 -2.39
N LEU A 171 8.89 28.86 -2.26
CA LEU A 171 9.57 29.53 -3.36
C LEU A 171 10.82 28.78 -3.82
N TYR A 172 11.60 28.22 -2.90
CA TYR A 172 12.73 27.35 -3.23
C TYR A 172 12.29 26.11 -4.01
N GLN A 173 11.17 25.48 -3.63
CA GLN A 173 10.67 24.31 -4.37
C GLN A 173 10.27 24.67 -5.80
N GLU A 174 9.66 25.84 -6.04
CA GLU A 174 9.35 26.28 -7.41
C GLU A 174 10.62 26.67 -8.19
N MET A 175 11.61 27.27 -7.52
CA MET A 175 12.91 27.55 -8.15
C MET A 175 13.62 26.25 -8.56
N GLU A 176 13.62 25.23 -7.69
CA GLU A 176 14.20 23.91 -7.99
C GLU A 176 13.52 23.29 -9.22
N ARG A 177 12.20 23.43 -9.36
CA ARG A 177 11.46 22.95 -10.55
C ARG A 177 11.89 23.68 -11.81
N LEU A 178 12.04 25.00 -11.75
CA LEU A 178 12.53 25.80 -12.87
C LEU A 178 13.95 25.36 -13.29
N GLU A 179 14.83 25.13 -12.32
CA GLU A 179 16.18 24.60 -12.58
C GLU A 179 16.17 23.23 -13.27
N LEU A 180 15.26 22.34 -12.87
CA LEU A 180 15.10 21.03 -13.53
C LEU A 180 14.67 21.18 -15.00
N SER A 181 13.78 22.12 -15.29
CA SER A 181 13.36 22.41 -16.66
C SER A 181 14.46 23.07 -17.49
N LEU A 182 15.27 23.95 -16.89
CA LEU A 182 16.49 24.49 -17.52
C LEU A 182 17.52 23.39 -17.82
N LYS A 183 17.68 22.42 -16.91
CA LYS A 183 18.52 21.23 -17.16
C LYS A 183 18.00 20.42 -18.36
N GLY A 184 16.68 20.32 -18.55
CA GLY A 184 16.07 19.70 -19.72
C GLY A 184 16.38 20.41 -21.03
N ILE A 185 16.36 21.74 -21.05
CA ILE A 185 16.77 22.52 -22.21
C ILE A 185 18.27 22.32 -22.49
N LYS A 186 19.10 22.33 -21.44
CA LYS A 186 20.53 22.07 -21.55
C LYS A 186 20.82 20.67 -22.10
N SER A 187 20.03 19.66 -21.74
CA SER A 187 20.21 18.31 -22.27
C SER A 187 19.91 18.24 -23.77
N LEU A 188 18.86 18.94 -24.25
CA LEU A 188 18.55 19.03 -25.69
C LEU A 188 19.66 19.73 -26.48
N LEU A 189 20.22 20.82 -25.94
CA LEU A 189 21.38 21.50 -26.53
C LEU A 189 22.60 20.59 -26.64
N SER A 190 22.85 19.80 -25.59
CA SER A 190 23.98 18.87 -25.55
C SER A 190 23.79 17.67 -26.49
N GLN A 191 22.55 17.23 -26.69
CA GLN A 191 22.23 16.11 -27.57
C GLN A 191 22.47 16.44 -29.06
N LYS A 192 22.18 17.68 -29.49
CA LYS A 192 22.46 18.14 -30.86
C LYS A 192 23.96 18.08 -31.20
N ASN A 193 24.83 18.39 -30.23
CA ASN A 193 26.28 18.31 -30.44
C ASN A 193 26.78 16.87 -30.62
N GLN A 194 26.14 15.88 -29.99
CA GLN A 194 26.52 14.47 -30.15
C GLN A 194 26.10 13.87 -31.50
N THR A 195 24.95 14.28 -32.05
CA THR A 195 24.52 13.83 -33.38
C THR A 195 25.42 14.39 -34.49
N ILE A 196 25.91 15.63 -34.32
CA ILE A 196 26.81 16.28 -35.29
C ILE A 196 28.21 15.65 -35.27
N VAL A 197 28.76 15.33 -34.09
CA VAL A 197 30.08 14.68 -33.99
C VAL A 197 30.08 13.28 -34.63
N LYS A 198 29.01 12.48 -34.40
CA LYS A 198 28.90 11.17 -35.05
C LYS A 198 28.78 11.23 -36.57
N SER A 199 28.06 12.22 -37.11
CA SER A 199 27.93 12.36 -38.57
C SER A 199 29.21 12.81 -39.26
N VAL A 200 30.18 13.37 -38.52
CA VAL A 200 31.47 13.84 -39.06
C VAL A 200 32.54 12.75 -38.97
N GLU A 201 32.42 11.79 -38.03
CA GLU A 201 33.30 10.62 -37.94
C GLU A 201 32.92 9.49 -38.92
N GLU A 202 31.71 9.53 -39.49
CA GLU A 202 31.21 8.53 -40.46
C GLU A 202 31.29 8.99 -41.93
N THR A 203 31.92 10.14 -42.22
CA THR A 203 32.22 10.65 -43.59
C THR A 203 33.71 10.78 -43.82
#